data_AF-A0A1H7GQQ3-F1
#
_entry.id   AF-A0A1H7GQQ3-F1
#
_cell.length_a   1.000
_cell.length_b   1.000
_cell.length_c   1.000
_cell.angle_alpha   90.00
_cell.angle_beta   90.00
_cell.angle_gamma   90.00
#
_symmetry.space_group_name_H-M   'P 1'
#
loop_
_entity.id
_entity.type
_entity.pdbx_description
1 polymer ?
#
loop_
_entity_poly.entity_id
_entity_poly.type
_entity_poly.pdbx_seq_one_letter_code
_entity_poly.pdbx_strand_id
1 'polypeptide(L)'
;MPHDLARFVTAQAPQVVTVLEELRLGHKRSHWMWYFFPQLKSLGRSSTAQFYGITSLDEAVAYLQHEVLGPRLRECVSLMTAIATKPPKAFSGWWTP
;
A
#
# COMPACT_ATOMS: atom_id res chain seq x y z
N MET A 1 -11.58 13.05 14.92
CA MET A 1 -10.20 13.53 15.15
C MET A 1 -9.46 13.45 13.84
N PRO A 2 -8.58 14.41 13.49
CA PRO A 2 -7.79 14.29 12.27
C PRO A 2 -6.84 13.09 12.40
N HIS A 3 -6.90 12.16 11.44
CA HIS A 3 -5.97 11.05 11.37
C HIS A 3 -4.59 11.57 10.93
N ASP A 4 -3.50 11.07 11.52
CA ASP A 4 -2.14 11.42 11.10
C ASP A 4 -1.77 10.72 9.78
N LEU A 5 -2.31 11.20 8.66
CA LEU A 5 -2.03 10.63 7.34
C LEU A 5 -0.64 11.02 6.81
N ALA A 6 0.01 12.03 7.41
CA ALA A 6 1.34 12.48 7.02
C ALA A 6 2.38 11.36 7.17
N ARG A 7 2.20 10.46 8.14
CA ARG A 7 3.07 9.27 8.31
C ARG A 7 3.17 8.43 7.03
N PHE A 8 2.08 8.29 6.28
CA PHE A 8 2.09 7.56 5.01
C PHE A 8 2.78 8.35 3.91
N VAL A 9 2.47 9.64 3.79
CA VAL A 9 3.04 10.50 2.75
C VAL A 9 4.56 10.54 2.86
N THR A 10 5.07 10.75 4.07
CA THR A 10 6.50 10.79 4.37
C THR A 10 7.19 9.47 4.04
N ALA A 11 6.58 8.34 4.42
CA ALA A 11 7.14 7.01 4.12
C ALA A 11 7.14 6.68 2.63
N GLN A 12 6.10 7.11 1.91
CA GLN A 12 5.96 6.86 0.46
C GLN A 12 6.88 7.74 -0.37
N ALA A 13 7.08 9.01 0.00
CA ALA A 13 7.78 10.02 -0.80
C ALA A 13 9.09 9.55 -1.45
N PRO A 14 10.04 8.91 -0.73
CA PRO A 14 11.30 8.47 -1.34
C PRO A 14 11.18 7.21 -2.21
N GLN A 15 10.05 6.51 -2.19
CA GLN A 15 9.90 5.16 -2.75
C GLN A 15 8.85 5.03 -3.85
N VAL A 16 8.11 6.11 -4.17
CA VAL A 16 7.05 6.08 -5.19
C VAL A 16 7.56 5.52 -6.52
N VAL A 17 8.69 6.03 -7.03
CA VAL A 17 9.25 5.59 -8.31
C VAL A 17 9.59 4.10 -8.28
N THR A 18 10.34 3.67 -7.26
CA THR A 18 10.75 2.27 -7.07
C THR A 18 9.54 1.34 -6.98
N VAL A 19 8.51 1.73 -6.22
CA VAL A 19 7.30 0.93 -6.05
C VAL A 19 6.57 0.77 -7.37
N LEU A 20 6.38 1.84 -8.13
CA LEU A 20 5.70 1.78 -9.43
C LEU A 20 6.48 0.92 -10.44
N GLU A 21 7.81 0.98 -10.43
CA GLU A 21 8.64 0.09 -11.25
C GLU A 21 8.52 -1.38 -10.85
N GLU A 22 8.62 -1.67 -9.55
CA GLU A 22 8.46 -3.05 -9.04
C GLU A 22 7.08 -3.61 -9.34
N LEU A 23 6.05 -2.77 -9.20
CA LEU A 23 4.68 -3.12 -9.57
C LEU A 23 4.56 -3.37 -11.07
N ARG A 24 5.10 -2.53 -11.95
CA ARG A 24 5.08 -2.75 -13.42
C ARG A 24 5.80 -4.03 -13.85
N LEU A 25 6.88 -4.37 -13.16
CA LEU A 25 7.65 -5.59 -13.39
C LEU A 25 7.01 -6.84 -12.77
N GLY A 26 6.02 -6.65 -11.88
CA GLY A 26 5.38 -7.74 -11.15
C GLY A 26 6.27 -8.39 -10.08
N HIS A 27 7.40 -7.78 -9.74
CA HIS A 27 8.39 -8.32 -8.81
C HIS A 27 8.73 -7.28 -7.73
N LYS A 28 8.13 -7.45 -6.56
CA LYS A 28 8.46 -6.66 -5.36
C LYS A 28 9.84 -7.06 -4.82
N ARG A 29 10.71 -6.07 -4.55
CA ARG A 29 12.06 -6.26 -4.00
C ARG A 29 12.31 -5.40 -2.76
N SER A 30 11.67 -4.24 -2.66
CA SER A 30 11.85 -3.30 -1.54
C SER A 30 10.75 -3.40 -0.46
N HIS A 31 10.99 -2.77 0.70
CA HIS A 31 10.16 -2.89 1.91
C HIS A 31 9.10 -1.79 2.04
N TRP A 32 8.02 -1.87 1.26
CA TRP A 32 7.02 -0.79 1.17
C TRP A 32 5.56 -1.16 1.43
N MET A 33 5.26 -2.43 1.69
CA MET A 33 3.87 -2.91 1.77
C MET A 33 3.04 -2.16 2.81
N TRP A 34 3.59 -1.93 4.01
CA TRP A 34 2.82 -1.39 5.13
C TRP A 34 2.22 0.00 4.89
N TYR A 35 2.84 0.84 4.08
CA TYR A 35 2.42 2.24 3.88
C TYR A 35 1.90 2.52 2.46
N PHE A 36 2.11 1.62 1.50
CA PHE A 36 1.40 1.66 0.21
C PHE A 36 0.10 0.86 0.23
N PHE A 37 0.03 -0.22 1.01
CA PHE A 37 -1.16 -1.07 1.19
C PHE A 37 -1.39 -1.33 2.68
N PRO A 38 -1.81 -0.31 3.43
CA PRO A 38 -1.98 -0.45 4.87
C PRO A 38 -3.18 -1.36 5.18
N GLN A 39 -2.96 -2.31 6.08
CA GLN A 39 -4.00 -3.19 6.62
C GLN A 39 -4.57 -2.64 7.93
N LEU A 40 -5.61 -3.28 8.46
CA LEU A 40 -6.10 -2.97 9.81
C LEU A 40 -4.99 -3.18 10.85
N LYS A 41 -4.85 -2.22 11.77
CA LYS A 41 -3.84 -2.25 12.84
C LYS A 41 -3.92 -3.52 13.68
N SER A 42 -5.12 -4.05 13.90
CA SER A 42 -5.37 -5.29 14.64
C SER A 42 -4.77 -6.54 14.00
N LEU A 43 -4.47 -6.52 12.70
CA LEU A 43 -3.84 -7.63 11.98
C LEU A 43 -2.30 -7.57 12.07
N GLY A 44 -1.74 -6.43 12.47
CA GLY A 44 -0.30 -6.20 12.53
C GLY A 44 0.35 -6.79 13.78
N ARG A 45 1.31 -7.70 13.58
CA ARG A 45 2.14 -8.25 14.67
C ARG A 45 3.49 -7.56 14.84
N SER A 46 4.01 -6.91 13.79
CA SER A 46 5.25 -6.13 13.88
C SER A 46 4.98 -4.69 14.28
N SER A 47 5.97 -4.03 14.89
CA SER A 47 5.92 -2.60 15.22
C SER A 47 5.61 -1.74 13.99
N THR A 48 6.21 -2.06 12.85
CA THR A 48 5.95 -1.38 11.57
C THR A 48 4.50 -1.57 11.09
N ALA A 49 3.97 -2.80 11.20
CA ALA A 49 2.58 -3.08 10.81
C ALA A 49 1.57 -2.40 11.75
N GLN A 50 1.92 -2.24 13.03
CA GLN A 50 1.09 -1.52 13.99
C GLN A 50 1.16 0.01 13.80
N PHE A 51 2.32 0.54 13.42
CA PHE A 51 2.52 1.97 13.17
C PHE A 51 1.77 2.44 11.92
N TYR A 52 1.87 1.69 10.82
CA TYR A 52 1.17 2.02 9.56
C TYR A 52 -0.22 1.39 9.46
N GLY A 53 -0.68 0.65 10.47
CA GLY A 53 -2.01 0.06 10.47
C GLY A 53 -3.11 1.12 10.50
N ILE A 54 -4.16 0.89 9.72
CA ILE A 54 -5.41 1.67 9.77
C ILE A 54 -6.20 1.28 11.03
N THR A 55 -6.64 2.27 11.78
CA THR A 55 -7.27 2.09 13.11
C THR A 55 -8.79 2.03 13.06
N SER A 56 -9.42 2.61 12.03
CA SER A 56 -10.87 2.68 11.89
C SER A 56 -11.30 2.78 10.42
N LEU A 57 -12.60 2.59 10.17
CA LEU A 57 -13.18 2.84 8.85
C LEU A 57 -13.01 4.31 8.44
N ASP A 58 -13.21 5.25 9.37
CA ASP A 58 -13.04 6.69 9.12
C ASP A 58 -11.62 7.01 8.63
N GLU A 59 -10.60 6.35 9.19
CA GLU A 59 -9.21 6.52 8.74
C GLU A 59 -8.99 5.94 7.34
N ALA A 60 -9.59 4.79 7.03
CA ALA A 60 -9.54 4.21 5.69
C ALA A 60 -10.18 5.15 4.66
N VAL A 61 -11.35 5.72 4.98
CA VAL A 61 -12.04 6.70 4.12
C VAL A 61 -11.19 7.94 3.95
N ALA A 62 -10.61 8.48 5.03
CA ALA A 62 -9.72 9.63 4.98
C ALA A 62 -8.48 9.35 4.12
N TYR A 63 -7.88 8.16 4.22
CA TYR A 63 -6.76 7.73 3.39
C TYR A 63 -7.14 7.72 1.89
N LEU A 64 -8.32 7.19 1.55
CA LEU A 64 -8.82 7.13 0.17
C LEU A 64 -9.20 8.50 -0.42
N GLN A 65 -9.66 9.42 0.43
CA GLN A 65 -10.03 10.79 0.06
C GLN A 65 -8.84 11.76 0.03
N HIS A 66 -7.72 11.39 0.67
CA HIS A 66 -6.52 12.22 0.71
C HIS A 66 -5.96 12.45 -0.71
N GLU A 67 -5.67 13.70 -1.03
CA GLU A 67 -5.25 14.17 -2.37
C GLU A 67 -4.02 13.46 -2.93
N VAL A 68 -3.07 13.06 -2.08
CA VAL A 68 -1.88 12.28 -2.47
C VAL A 68 -2.09 10.76 -2.38
N LEU A 69 -2.59 10.25 -1.24
CA LEU A 69 -2.61 8.81 -0.94
C LEU A 69 -3.64 8.04 -1.77
N GLY A 70 -4.83 8.62 -1.95
CA GLY A 70 -5.91 8.02 -2.73
C GLY A 70 -5.49 7.74 -4.19
N PRO A 71 -5.00 8.74 -4.94
CA PRO A 71 -4.51 8.53 -6.30
C PRO A 71 -3.37 7.51 -6.39
N ARG A 72 -2.41 7.54 -5.45
CA ARG A 72 -1.30 6.57 -5.43
C ARG A 72 -1.79 5.14 -5.23
N LEU A 73 -2.73 4.91 -4.31
CA LEU A 73 -3.28 3.57 -4.09
C LEU A 73 -3.99 3.07 -5.35
N ARG A 74 -4.80 3.93 -6.00
CA ARG A 74 -5.50 3.56 -7.25
C ARG A 74 -4.52 3.22 -8.37
N GLU A 75 -3.44 3.99 -8.54
CA GLU A 75 -2.40 3.70 -9.52
C GLU A 75 -1.73 2.34 -9.23
N CYS A 76 -1.35 2.10 -7.98
CA CYS A 76 -0.72 0.84 -7.59
C CYS A 76 -1.64 -0.36 -7.82
N VAL A 77 -2.93 -0.26 -7.46
CA VAL A 77 -3.93 -1.31 -7.72
C VAL A 77 -4.10 -1.54 -9.23
N SER A 78 -4.16 -0.48 -10.03
CA SER A 78 -4.26 -0.59 -11.49
C SER A 78 -3.08 -1.32 -12.12
N LEU A 79 -1.85 -1.08 -11.62
CA LEU A 79 -0.66 -1.79 -12.10
C LEU A 79 -0.70 -3.28 -11.74
N MET A 80 -1.13 -3.61 -10.52
CA MET A 80 -1.26 -5.00 -10.09
C MET A 80 -2.30 -5.77 -10.92
N THR A 81 -3.47 -5.18 -11.16
CA THR A 81 -4.53 -5.83 -11.93
C THR A 81 -4.16 -5.99 -13.42
N ALA A 82 -3.39 -5.07 -13.98
CA ALA A 82 -2.88 -5.17 -15.36
C ALA A 82 -1.88 -6.33 -15.56
N ILE A 83 -1.24 -6.82 -14.49
CA ILE A 83 -0.36 -7.99 -14.55
C ILE A 83 -1.15 -9.29 -14.43
N ALA A 84 -2.20 -9.31 -13.62
CA ALA A 84 -3.03 -10.49 -13.41
C ALA A 84 -3.71 -11.01 -14.69
N THR A 85 -3.81 -10.19 -15.75
CA THR A 85 -4.25 -10.63 -17.09
C THR A 85 -3.19 -11.39 -17.89
N LYS A 86 -1.97 -11.57 -17.35
CA LYS A 86 -0.92 -12.48 -17.85
C LYS A 86 -0.81 -13.65 -16.84
N PRO A 87 -0.64 -14.91 -17.28
CA PRO A 87 -0.65 -16.07 -16.38
C PRO A 87 0.34 -15.87 -15.22
N PRO A 88 -0.06 -16.16 -13.98
CA PRO A 88 0.58 -15.60 -12.80
C PRO A 88 1.97 -16.21 -12.59
N LYS A 89 3.03 -15.44 -12.85
CA LYS A 89 4.29 -15.60 -12.14
C LYS A 89 4.28 -14.69 -10.91
N ALA A 90 3.70 -15.26 -9.86
CA ALA A 90 4.06 -15.11 -8.45
C ALA A 90 4.21 -13.69 -7.83
N PHE A 91 3.09 -13.16 -7.32
CA PHE A 91 3.08 -12.56 -5.97
C PHE A 91 2.71 -13.66 -4.94
N SER A 92 3.45 -14.76 -4.94
CA SER A 92 3.20 -15.89 -4.05
C SER A 92 3.84 -15.62 -2.68
N GLY A 93 3.03 -15.17 -1.71
CA GLY A 93 3.42 -15.16 -0.29
C GLY A 93 2.79 -14.06 0.58
N TRP A 94 2.21 -13.02 -0.02
CA TRP A 94 1.70 -11.86 0.75
C TRP A 94 0.32 -11.36 0.30
N TRP A 95 -0.32 -12.06 -0.63
CA TRP A 95 -1.65 -11.73 -1.14
C TRP A 95 -2.47 -13.02 -1.20
N THR A 96 -3.51 -13.11 -0.39
CA THR A 96 -4.58 -14.10 -0.56
C THR A 96 -5.87 -13.30 -0.74
N PRO A 97 -6.69 -13.59 -1.78
CA PRO A 97 -7.99 -12.93 -1.98
C PRO A 97 -8.92 -13.08 -0.78
#